data_AF-A0A3M3RYB3-F1
#
_entry.id   AF-A0A3M3RYB3-F1
#
_cell.length_a   1.000
_cell.length_b   1.000
_cell.length_c   1.000
_cell.angle_alpha   90.00
_cell.angle_beta   90.00
_cell.angle_gamma   90.00
#
_symmetry.space_group_name_H-M   'P 1'
#
loop_
_entity.id
_entity.type
_entity.pdbx_description
1 polymer ?
#
loop_
_entity_poly.entity_id
_entity_poly.type
_entity_poly.pdbx_seq_one_letter_code
_entity_poly.pdbx_strand_id
1 'polypeptide(L)'
;MPKVLGFAMFSTRRQEEITRIRWDDLDEKRQAVLVRDMKNPGQKIGNDVWCDLPDEAWAILQSMPKGCAEIFPYNSDSISAAFTRACKYLELKDLRFHDMRHDGISRLFEMDWDIPRVSSVSGHRDWNSLRRYTHLRGRGDPYQGWEWLKRILEAEVNLGARTNTR
;
A
#
# COMPACT_ATOMS: atom_id res chain seq x y z
N MET A 1 -4.84 12.99 1.61
CA MET A 1 -4.07 11.72 1.54
C MET A 1 -4.84 10.53 0.94
N PRO A 2 -5.79 10.70 0.00
CA PRO A 2 -6.52 9.55 -0.54
C PRO A 2 -5.60 8.56 -1.27
N LYS A 3 -4.55 9.06 -1.96
CA LYS A 3 -3.56 8.22 -2.66
C LYS A 3 -2.77 7.30 -1.73
N VAL A 4 -2.32 7.78 -0.56
CA VAL A 4 -1.60 6.93 0.40
C VAL A 4 -2.49 5.81 0.93
N LEU A 5 -3.77 6.12 1.21
CA LEU A 5 -4.72 5.14 1.70
C LEU A 5 -5.02 4.07 0.65
N GLY A 6 -5.36 4.50 -0.57
CA GLY A 6 -5.59 3.59 -1.69
C GLY A 6 -4.36 2.74 -2.01
N PHE A 7 -3.17 3.34 -2.03
CA PHE A 7 -1.93 2.60 -2.24
C PHE A 7 -1.70 1.58 -1.13
N ALA A 8 -1.91 1.93 0.15
CA ALA A 8 -1.76 1.00 1.27
C ALA A 8 -2.68 -0.22 1.14
N MET A 9 -3.93 0.01 0.70
CA MET A 9 -4.91 -1.03 0.47
C MET A 9 -4.48 -1.95 -0.68
N PHE A 10 -4.25 -1.40 -1.87
CA PHE A 10 -4.00 -2.21 -3.06
C PHE A 10 -2.58 -2.82 -3.13
N SER A 11 -1.55 -2.13 -2.65
CA SER A 11 -0.18 -2.68 -2.58
C SER A 11 0.05 -3.55 -1.35
N THR A 12 -0.90 -3.54 -0.41
CA THR A 12 -0.83 -4.16 0.91
C THR A 12 0.33 -3.67 1.79
N ARG A 13 1.06 -2.61 1.42
CA ARG A 13 2.27 -2.17 2.14
C ARG A 13 1.99 -1.61 3.53
N ARG A 14 2.97 -1.71 4.44
CA ARG A 14 2.90 -1.00 5.73
C ARG A 14 3.15 0.49 5.52
N GLN A 15 2.53 1.33 6.35
CA GLN A 15 2.67 2.79 6.26
C GLN A 15 4.14 3.26 6.22
N GLU A 16 4.99 2.73 7.09
CA GLU A 16 6.43 3.06 7.13
C GLU A 16 7.20 2.58 5.90
N GLU A 17 6.74 1.53 5.23
CA GLU A 17 7.31 1.06 3.96
C GLU A 17 6.92 2.04 2.85
N ILE A 18 5.63 2.41 2.77
CA ILE A 18 5.10 3.33 1.76
C ILE A 18 5.86 4.66 1.73
N THR A 19 6.11 5.25 2.90
CA THR A 19 6.79 6.56 2.99
C THR A 19 8.28 6.53 2.67
N ARG A 20 8.87 5.34 2.51
CA ARG A 20 10.30 5.15 2.20
C ARG A 20 10.55 4.64 0.77
N ILE A 21 9.50 4.23 0.05
CA ILE A 21 9.62 3.78 -1.34
C ILE A 21 10.12 4.95 -2.20
N ARG A 22 11.17 4.69 -2.98
CA ARG A 22 11.77 5.65 -3.92
C ARG A 22 11.45 5.33 -5.36
N TRP A 23 11.54 6.33 -6.22
CA TRP A 23 11.44 6.14 -7.67
C TRP A 23 12.53 5.21 -8.21
N ASP A 24 13.73 5.26 -7.64
CA ASP A 24 14.85 4.38 -8.02
C ASP A 24 14.63 2.90 -7.63
N ASP A 25 13.67 2.64 -6.74
CA ASP A 25 13.29 1.30 -6.30
C ASP A 25 12.15 0.70 -7.15
N LEU A 26 11.75 1.38 -8.23
CA LEU A 26 10.65 0.96 -9.11
C LEU A 26 11.18 0.18 -10.32
N ASP A 27 10.64 -1.03 -10.52
CA ASP A 27 10.83 -1.78 -11.76
C ASP A 27 9.55 -1.68 -12.59
N GLU A 28 9.53 -0.75 -13.55
CA GLU A 28 8.37 -0.51 -14.41
C GLU A 28 8.06 -1.68 -15.35
N LYS A 29 9.06 -2.51 -15.70
CA LYS A 29 8.83 -3.66 -16.58
C LYS A 29 8.15 -4.80 -15.83
N ARG A 30 8.50 -4.98 -14.56
CA ARG A 30 7.90 -6.01 -13.69
C ARG A 30 6.65 -5.55 -12.96
N GLN A 31 6.33 -4.26 -13.00
CA GLN A 31 5.28 -3.65 -12.18
C GLN A 31 5.51 -3.96 -10.68
N ALA A 32 6.74 -3.74 -10.21
CA ALA A 32 7.17 -4.11 -8.87
C ALA A 32 7.98 -3.00 -8.20
N VAL A 33 8.04 -3.05 -6.88
CA VAL A 33 8.82 -2.11 -6.06
C VAL A 33 9.74 -2.86 -5.10
N LEU A 34 10.97 -2.38 -4.95
CA LEU A 34 11.91 -2.86 -3.95
C LEU A 34 11.56 -2.23 -2.59
N VAL A 35 11.15 -3.05 -1.64
CA VAL A 35 10.90 -2.63 -0.26
C VAL A 35 12.15 -2.89 0.56
N ARG A 36 12.85 -1.80 0.91
CA ARG A 36 14.10 -1.85 1.68
C ARG A 36 13.87 -2.16 3.16
N ASP A 37 14.78 -2.92 3.75
CA ASP A 37 14.75 -3.32 5.17
C ASP A 37 13.37 -3.83 5.61
N MET A 38 12.77 -4.70 4.80
CA MET A 38 11.42 -5.18 5.05
C MET A 38 11.36 -5.89 6.41
N LYS A 39 10.38 -5.51 7.23
CA LYS A 39 10.26 -5.99 8.62
C LYS A 39 10.06 -7.51 8.65
N ASN A 40 11.05 -8.22 9.19
CA ASN A 40 10.95 -9.63 9.57
C ASN A 40 11.34 -9.84 11.04
N PRO A 41 10.75 -10.82 11.73
CA PRO A 41 11.23 -11.24 13.06
C PRO A 41 12.68 -11.73 12.93
N GLY A 42 13.60 -11.14 13.70
CA GLY A 42 14.99 -11.60 13.82
C GLY A 42 16.01 -10.93 12.90
N GLN A 43 15.64 -10.41 11.71
CA GLN A 43 16.55 -9.64 10.85
C GLN A 43 15.80 -8.55 10.06
N LYS A 44 16.14 -7.29 10.33
CA LYS A 44 15.58 -6.13 9.60
C LYS A 44 16.58 -5.50 8.62
N ILE A 45 17.88 -5.52 8.95
CA ILE A 45 18.92 -4.83 8.18
C ILE A 45 19.29 -5.66 6.94
N GLY A 46 19.22 -5.05 5.76
CA GLY A 46 19.59 -5.67 4.47
C GLY A 46 18.54 -6.64 3.92
N ASN A 47 17.32 -6.61 4.47
CA ASN A 47 16.24 -7.48 4.05
C ASN A 47 15.38 -6.84 2.94
N ASP A 48 15.99 -6.61 1.79
CA ASP A 48 15.31 -5.97 0.66
C ASP A 48 14.48 -7.01 -0.10
N VAL A 49 13.22 -6.67 -0.39
CA VAL A 49 12.29 -7.60 -1.06
C VAL A 49 11.53 -6.88 -2.15
N TRP A 50 11.58 -7.45 -3.36
CA TRP A 50 10.72 -7.04 -4.46
C TRP A 50 9.28 -7.46 -4.18
N CYS A 51 8.34 -6.54 -4.36
CA CYS A 51 6.92 -6.81 -4.22
C CYS A 51 6.17 -6.32 -5.45
N ASP A 52 5.35 -7.21 -6.00
CA ASP A 52 4.53 -6.90 -7.16
C ASP A 52 3.42 -5.91 -6.75
N LEU A 53 3.06 -5.02 -7.66
CA LEU A 53 1.99 -4.06 -7.46
C LEU A 53 0.77 -4.47 -8.30
N PRO A 54 -0.40 -4.69 -7.69
CA PRO A 54 -1.66 -4.80 -8.44
C PRO A 54 -1.93 -3.52 -9.24
N ASP A 55 -2.74 -3.62 -10.29
CA ASP A 55 -2.96 -2.54 -11.25
C ASP A 55 -3.49 -1.26 -10.60
N GLU A 56 -4.31 -1.37 -9.55
CA GLU A 56 -4.82 -0.20 -8.83
C GLU A 56 -3.71 0.50 -8.04
N ALA A 57 -2.82 -0.26 -7.39
CA ALA A 57 -1.67 0.30 -6.70
C ALA A 57 -0.70 0.95 -7.70
N TRP A 58 -0.50 0.30 -8.85
CA TRP A 58 0.33 0.82 -9.94
C TRP A 58 -0.21 2.14 -10.47
N ALA A 59 -1.51 2.22 -10.76
CA ALA A 59 -2.15 3.44 -11.24
C ALA A 59 -2.02 4.59 -10.22
N ILE A 60 -2.22 4.30 -8.93
CA ILE A 60 -2.05 5.30 -7.86
C ILE A 60 -0.61 5.79 -7.80
N LEU A 61 0.37 4.88 -7.86
CA LEU A 61 1.79 5.22 -7.87
C LEU A 61 2.14 6.10 -9.07
N GLN A 62 1.70 5.74 -10.29
CA GLN A 62 1.97 6.49 -11.52
C GLN A 62 1.32 7.88 -11.51
N SER A 63 0.25 8.05 -10.73
CA SER A 63 -0.42 9.35 -10.55
C SER A 63 0.28 10.28 -9.53
N MET A 64 1.40 9.86 -8.94
CA MET A 64 2.20 10.70 -8.03
C MET A 64 3.20 11.57 -8.81
N PRO A 65 3.39 12.85 -8.44
CA PRO A 65 4.39 13.71 -9.06
C PRO A 65 5.82 13.29 -8.68
N LYS A 66 6.74 13.26 -9.65
CA LYS A 66 8.17 12.94 -9.46
C LYS A 66 8.98 14.15 -8.93
N GLY A 67 8.51 14.79 -7.86
CA GLY A 67 9.12 15.99 -7.27
C GLY A 67 10.11 15.74 -6.12
N CYS A 68 10.14 14.51 -5.61
CA CYS A 68 11.01 14.05 -4.51
C CYS A 68 11.63 12.69 -4.87
N ALA A 69 12.64 12.25 -4.12
CA ALA A 69 13.21 10.91 -4.27
C ALA A 69 12.19 9.82 -3.90
N GLU A 70 11.45 10.03 -2.81
CA GLU A 70 10.36 9.17 -2.38
C GLU A 70 9.09 9.40 -3.21
N ILE A 71 8.37 8.31 -3.52
CA ILE A 71 7.10 8.34 -4.25
C ILE A 71 5.99 8.95 -3.38
N PHE A 72 5.97 8.59 -2.10
CA PHE A 72 5.04 9.11 -1.10
C PHE A 72 5.82 9.86 -0.01
N PRO A 73 6.27 11.09 -0.26
CA PRO A 73 7.18 11.83 0.61
C PRO A 73 6.46 12.46 1.82
N TYR A 74 5.71 11.64 2.56
CA TYR A 74 4.95 12.02 3.74
C TYR A 74 5.60 11.48 5.01
N ASN A 75 5.28 12.09 6.15
CA ASN A 75 5.67 11.55 7.45
C ASN A 75 4.63 10.52 7.93
N SER A 76 5.11 9.35 8.37
CA SER A 76 4.28 8.25 8.85
C SER A 76 3.35 8.67 10.01
N ASP A 77 3.89 9.38 11.00
CA ASP A 77 3.12 9.77 12.19
C ASP A 77 1.99 10.74 11.82
N SER A 78 2.26 11.60 10.84
CA SER A 78 1.26 12.53 10.28
C SER A 78 0.13 11.79 9.57
N ILE A 79 0.43 10.74 8.80
CA ILE A 79 -0.57 9.88 8.17
C ILE A 79 -1.43 9.21 9.23
N SER A 80 -0.80 8.56 10.21
CA SER A 80 -1.47 7.84 11.29
C SER A 80 -2.39 8.76 12.11
N ALA A 81 -1.89 9.94 12.48
CA ALA A 81 -2.67 10.91 13.23
C ALA A 81 -3.87 11.44 12.43
N ALA A 82 -3.69 11.74 11.15
CA ALA A 82 -4.78 12.22 10.30
C ALA A 82 -5.82 11.12 10.00
N PHE A 83 -5.40 9.87 9.81
CA PHE A 83 -6.32 8.73 9.70
C PHE A 83 -7.14 8.55 10.98
N THR A 84 -6.49 8.55 12.14
CA THR A 84 -7.14 8.44 13.46
C THR A 84 -8.16 9.54 13.68
N ARG A 85 -7.83 10.80 13.32
CA ARG A 85 -8.77 11.93 13.39
C ARG A 85 -9.97 11.73 12.46
N ALA A 86 -9.76 11.25 11.23
CA ALA A 86 -10.83 10.99 10.28
C ALA A 86 -11.77 9.88 10.78
N CYS A 87 -11.24 8.77 11.31
CA CYS A 87 -12.04 7.71 11.93
C CYS A 87 -12.87 8.24 13.10
N LYS A 88 -12.28 9.07 13.98
CA LYS A 88 -13.01 9.68 15.10
C LYS A 88 -14.12 10.62 14.61
N TYR A 89 -13.85 11.42 13.58
CA TYR A 89 -14.83 12.34 13.00
C TYR A 89 -16.01 11.61 12.36
N LEU A 90 -15.75 10.48 11.70
CA LEU A 90 -16.76 9.64 11.04
C LEU A 90 -17.37 8.58 11.97
N GLU A 91 -17.05 8.61 13.26
CA GLU A 91 -17.50 7.65 14.28
C GLU A 91 -17.20 6.18 13.95
N LEU A 92 -16.15 5.93 13.16
CA LEU A 92 -15.70 4.59 12.82
C LEU A 92 -15.00 3.93 14.03
N LYS A 93 -15.55 2.82 14.47
CA LYS A 93 -15.02 2.05 15.62
C LYS A 93 -14.07 0.95 15.12
N ASP A 94 -12.96 0.80 15.84
CA ASP A 94 -11.97 -0.28 15.63
C ASP A 94 -11.33 -0.35 14.23
N LEU A 95 -11.35 0.75 13.47
CA LEU A 95 -10.63 0.86 12.21
C LEU A 95 -9.26 1.52 12.41
N ARG A 96 -8.20 0.81 12.02
CA ARG A 96 -6.81 1.25 12.08
C ARG A 96 -6.21 1.28 10.68
N PHE A 97 -5.17 2.10 10.48
CA PHE A 97 -4.51 2.17 9.17
C PHE A 97 -3.98 0.81 8.69
N HIS A 98 -3.51 -0.04 9.62
CA HIS A 98 -3.04 -1.38 9.30
C HIS A 98 -4.12 -2.27 8.67
N ASP A 99 -5.40 -1.98 8.90
CA ASP A 99 -6.50 -2.77 8.37
C ASP A 99 -6.60 -2.62 6.84
N MET A 100 -6.02 -1.56 6.24
CA MET A 100 -5.90 -1.46 4.77
C MET A 100 -5.05 -2.60 4.19
N ARG A 101 -3.95 -2.95 4.85
CA ARG A 101 -3.14 -4.12 4.47
C ARG A 101 -3.93 -5.41 4.68
N HIS A 102 -4.71 -5.49 5.76
CA HIS A 102 -5.50 -6.68 6.05
C HIS A 102 -6.55 -6.91 4.96
N ASP A 103 -7.29 -5.86 4.64
CA ASP A 103 -8.31 -5.84 3.62
C ASP A 103 -7.72 -6.18 2.25
N GLY A 104 -6.65 -5.50 1.84
CA GLY A 104 -5.99 -5.75 0.56
C GLY A 104 -5.52 -7.19 0.36
N ILE A 105 -5.01 -7.86 1.40
CA ILE A 105 -4.63 -9.28 1.29
C ILE A 105 -5.87 -10.18 1.20
N SER A 106 -6.91 -9.86 1.96
CA SER A 106 -8.18 -10.60 1.92
C SER A 106 -8.79 -10.50 0.53
N ARG A 107 -8.81 -9.30 -0.08
CA ARG A 107 -9.23 -9.04 -1.46
C ARG A 107 -8.51 -9.95 -2.46
N LEU A 108 -7.19 -10.08 -2.38
CA LEU A 108 -6.45 -10.94 -3.32
C LEU A 108 -6.89 -12.41 -3.23
N PHE A 109 -7.16 -12.91 -2.02
CA PHE A 109 -7.71 -14.25 -1.87
C PHE A 109 -9.16 -14.36 -2.35
N GLU A 110 -10.00 -13.33 -2.14
CA GLU A 110 -11.38 -13.29 -2.67
C GLU A 110 -11.38 -13.31 -4.21
N MET A 111 -10.34 -12.75 -4.84
CA MET A 111 -10.09 -12.83 -6.29
C MET A 111 -9.52 -14.18 -6.76
N ASP A 112 -9.51 -15.21 -5.92
CA ASP A 112 -8.98 -16.55 -6.20
C ASP A 112 -7.46 -16.55 -6.54
N TRP A 113 -6.67 -15.60 -6.03
CA TRP A 113 -5.21 -15.65 -6.20
C TRP A 113 -4.59 -16.76 -5.34
N ASP A 114 -3.55 -17.40 -5.88
CA ASP A 114 -2.82 -18.43 -5.16
C ASP A 114 -1.84 -17.83 -4.13
N ILE A 115 -1.40 -18.67 -3.20
CA ILE A 115 -0.50 -18.25 -2.10
C ILE A 115 0.80 -17.60 -2.62
N PRO A 116 1.49 -18.15 -3.65
CA PRO A 116 2.67 -17.50 -4.22
C PRO A 116 2.41 -16.08 -4.72
N ARG A 117 1.31 -15.85 -5.45
CA ARG A 117 0.99 -14.52 -5.99
C ARG A 117 0.55 -13.54 -4.90
N VAL A 118 -0.20 -14.01 -3.89
CA VAL A 118 -0.52 -13.18 -2.71
C VAL A 118 0.74 -12.85 -1.91
N SER A 119 1.67 -13.80 -1.80
CA SER A 119 2.97 -13.59 -1.14
C SER A 119 3.83 -12.59 -1.89
N SER A 120 3.86 -12.62 -3.24
CA SER A 120 4.64 -11.66 -4.03
C SER A 120 4.14 -10.23 -3.89
N VAL A 121 2.81 -10.02 -3.78
CA VAL A 121 2.24 -8.69 -3.50
C VAL A 121 2.39 -8.27 -2.04
N SER A 122 2.26 -9.20 -1.09
CA SER A 122 2.22 -8.87 0.34
C SER A 122 3.56 -8.96 1.07
N GLY A 123 4.58 -9.56 0.47
CA GLY A 123 5.90 -9.74 1.06
C GLY A 123 5.91 -10.72 2.25
N HIS A 124 4.86 -11.52 2.46
CA HIS A 124 4.86 -12.54 3.50
C HIS A 124 5.68 -13.75 3.06
N ARG A 125 6.62 -14.18 3.90
CA ARG A 125 7.48 -15.36 3.63
C ARG A 125 6.90 -16.67 4.14
N ASP A 126 6.03 -16.60 5.14
CA ASP A 126 5.49 -17.77 5.82
C ASP A 126 3.97 -17.86 5.62
N TRP A 127 3.51 -19.07 5.31
CA TRP A 127 2.11 -19.39 5.12
C TRP A 127 1.28 -19.14 6.38
N ASN A 128 1.81 -19.42 7.58
CA ASN A 128 1.02 -19.24 8.80
C ASN A 128 0.65 -17.77 9.02
N SER A 129 1.48 -16.84 8.55
CA SER A 129 1.17 -15.40 8.56
C SER A 129 0.05 -15.03 7.59
N LEU A 130 -0.07 -15.75 6.46
CA LEU A 130 -1.10 -15.53 5.44
C LEU A 130 -2.43 -16.22 5.76
N ARG A 131 -2.39 -17.37 6.45
CA ARG A 131 -3.56 -18.20 6.76
C ARG A 131 -4.72 -17.43 7.41
N ARG A 132 -4.43 -16.39 8.20
CA ARG A 132 -5.47 -15.58 8.84
C ARG A 132 -6.37 -14.81 7.86
N TYR A 133 -5.88 -14.56 6.64
CA TYR A 133 -6.59 -13.81 5.60
C TYR A 133 -7.46 -14.69 4.70
N THR A 134 -7.44 -16.01 4.89
CA THR A 134 -8.22 -16.95 4.06
C THR A 134 -9.61 -17.25 4.61
N HIS A 135 -10.05 -16.54 5.64
CA HIS A 135 -11.45 -16.57 6.10
C HIS A 135 -12.29 -15.63 5.24
N LEU A 136 -12.48 -16.02 3.98
CA LEU A 136 -13.10 -15.20 2.95
C LEU A 136 -14.57 -14.95 3.24
N ARG A 137 -15.05 -13.74 2.94
CA ARG A 137 -16.45 -13.33 3.13
C ARG A 137 -17.20 -13.24 1.81
N GLY A 138 -16.48 -13.12 0.70
CA GLY A 138 -17.03 -13.12 -0.65
C GLY A 138 -16.14 -13.83 -1.66
N ARG A 139 -16.51 -13.68 -2.94
CA ARG A 139 -15.75 -14.17 -4.10
C ARG A 139 -15.78 -13.10 -5.19
N GLY A 140 -14.65 -12.91 -5.86
CA GLY A 140 -14.44 -11.85 -6.83
C GLY A 140 -13.70 -10.64 -6.25
N ASP A 141 -13.60 -9.57 -7.03
CA ASP A 141 -12.99 -8.33 -6.59
C ASP A 141 -14.05 -7.38 -6.00
N PRO A 142 -14.07 -7.14 -4.68
CA PRO A 142 -15.02 -6.21 -4.04
C PRO A 142 -14.84 -4.75 -4.50
N TYR A 143 -13.71 -4.41 -5.10
CA TYR A 143 -13.41 -3.06 -5.59
C TYR A 143 -13.61 -2.90 -7.10
N GLN A 144 -14.12 -3.93 -7.78
CA GLN A 144 -14.40 -3.84 -9.21
C GLN A 144 -15.41 -2.72 -9.50
N GLY A 145 -15.02 -1.76 -10.33
CA GLY A 145 -15.87 -0.61 -10.68
C GLY A 145 -16.06 0.40 -9.56
N TRP A 146 -15.24 0.35 -8.49
CA TRP A 146 -15.35 1.27 -7.37
C TRP A 146 -15.01 2.72 -7.78
N GLU A 147 -16.01 3.60 -7.75
CA GLU A 147 -15.88 5.00 -8.21
C GLU A 147 -14.78 5.79 -7.48
N TRP A 148 -14.45 5.40 -6.25
CA TRP A 148 -13.43 6.07 -5.45
C TRP A 148 -12.03 5.85 -5.98
N LEU A 149 -11.76 4.76 -6.71
CA LEU A 149 -10.44 4.60 -7.34
C LEU A 149 -10.18 5.76 -8.30
N LYS A 150 -11.16 6.13 -9.13
CA LYS A 150 -11.07 7.30 -10.02
C LYS A 150 -10.82 8.59 -9.22
N ARG A 151 -11.59 8.82 -8.16
CA ARG A 151 -11.43 10.00 -7.28
C ARG A 151 -10.05 10.03 -6.60
N ILE A 152 -9.51 8.88 -6.22
CA ILE A 152 -8.16 8.77 -5.64
C ILE A 152 -7.11 9.15 -6.68
N LEU A 153 -7.24 8.68 -7.92
CA LEU A 153 -6.30 9.00 -9.00
C LEU A 153 -6.33 10.49 -9.36
N GLU A 154 -7.51 11.09 -9.41
CA GLU A 154 -7.73 12.51 -9.73
C GLU A 154 -7.39 13.45 -8.57
N ALA A 155 -7.24 12.94 -7.35
CA ALA A 155 -6.94 13.77 -6.19
C ALA A 155 -5.61 14.53 -6.38
N GLU A 156 -5.65 15.85 -6.22
CA GLU A 156 -4.45 16.68 -6.34
C GLU A 156 -3.41 16.35 -5.27
N VAL A 157 -2.14 16.39 -5.67
CA VAL A 157 -1.01 16.16 -4.79
C VAL A 157 -0.20 17.45 -4.69
N ASN A 158 -0.27 18.09 -3.53
CA ASN A 158 0.60 19.21 -3.19
C ASN A 158 1.73 18.71 -2.27
N LEU A 159 2.96 18.69 -2.79
CA LEU A 159 4.15 18.29 -2.04
C LEU A 159 4.76 19.45 -1.22
N GLY A 160 4.20 20.66 -1.34
CA GLY A 160 4.67 21.86 -0.67
C GLY A 160 6.14 22.16 -0.94
N ALA A 161 6.85 22.65 0.07
CA ALA A 161 8.26 23.00 -0.02
C ALA A 161 9.22 21.80 -0.16
N ARG A 162 8.73 20.55 -0.20
CA ARG A 162 9.58 19.35 -0.37
C ARG A 162 9.96 19.07 -1.82
N THR A 163 9.32 19.71 -2.80
CA THR A 163 9.78 19.59 -4.19
C THR A 163 11.19 20.14 -4.27
N ASN A 164 12.17 19.29 -4.58
CA ASN A 164 13.52 19.78 -4.81
C ASN A 164 13.46 20.76 -5.98
N THR A 165 13.73 22.03 -5.70
CA THR A 165 14.23 22.96 -6.70
C THR A 165 15.47 22.31 -7.30
N ARG A 166 15.45 22.17 -8.62
CA ARG A 166 16.45 21.49 -9.46
C ARG A 166 17.89 21.71 -9.03
#